data_AF-A0A316PX07-F1
#
_entry.id   AF-A0A316PX07-F1
#
_cell.length_a   1.000
_cell.length_b   1.000
_cell.length_c   1.000
_cell.angle_alpha   90.00
_cell.angle_beta   90.00
_cell.angle_gamma   90.00
#
_symmetry.space_group_name_H-M   'P 1'
#
loop_
_entity.id
_entity.type
_entity.pdbx_description
1 polymer ?
#
loop_
_entity_poly.entity_id
_entity_poly.type
_entity_poly.pdbx_seq_one_letter_code
_entity_poly.pdbx_strand_id
1 'polypeptide(L)'
;MRSLNMIIGALFVIAGVAMIAGFNGITFLSVAFVIGLLFMVAGVLGCMSYKSNREDSVDSTWVVVDGATTFVLGFLIISNKLASDAAVPLVLGLWIAITGIRNLTRALEKADVKDSYFYGHLVIGLVNVIAGLYMFFNNDLLRLPVGILVGICLLVHGLNIFMVAITILVAKSGFIMSKEEMLEQAAKEVEEAHEAAKEAIKVLKEAKATVEVIKETPEEELDAALAPKPTENKPAEASAEENK
;
A
#
# COMPACT_ATOMS: atom_id res chain seq x y z
N MET A 1 13.05 -1.23 -12.48
CA MET A 1 13.39 0.19 -12.19
C MET A 1 12.64 0.75 -10.98
N ARG A 2 11.35 0.42 -10.75
CA ARG A 2 10.59 0.88 -9.56
C ARG A 2 11.03 0.25 -8.24
N SER A 3 11.30 -1.07 -8.24
CA SER A 3 11.91 -1.78 -7.12
C SER A 3 13.27 -1.20 -6.71
N LEU A 4 14.00 -0.61 -7.65
CA LEU A 4 15.31 -0.01 -7.38
C LEU A 4 15.21 1.21 -6.47
N ASN A 5 14.24 2.10 -6.71
CA ASN A 5 14.03 3.26 -5.84
C ASN A 5 13.54 2.86 -4.45
N MET A 6 12.74 1.78 -4.34
CA MET A 6 12.38 1.21 -3.03
C MET A 6 13.61 0.65 -2.29
N ILE A 7 14.49 -0.07 -3.00
CA ILE A 7 15.73 -0.60 -2.43
C ILE A 7 16.65 0.54 -1.98
N ILE A 8 16.79 1.60 -2.79
CA ILE A 8 17.58 2.79 -2.44
C ILE A 8 16.99 3.45 -1.19
N GLY A 9 15.68 3.69 -1.16
CA GLY A 9 15.00 4.26 0.02
C GLY A 9 15.26 3.43 1.28
N ALA A 10 15.12 2.10 1.18
CA ALA A 10 15.42 1.18 2.29
C ALA A 10 16.89 1.25 2.73
N LEU A 11 17.84 1.31 1.79
CA LEU A 11 19.27 1.47 2.10
C LEU A 11 19.55 2.78 2.85
N PHE A 12 18.92 3.89 2.44
CA PHE A 12 19.05 5.17 3.14
C PHE A 12 18.46 5.12 4.55
N VAL A 13 17.32 4.47 4.74
CA VAL A 13 16.73 4.27 6.07
C VAL A 13 17.67 3.44 6.95
N ILE A 14 18.18 2.31 6.45
CA ILE A 14 19.10 1.43 7.18
C ILE A 14 20.40 2.19 7.54
N ALA A 15 20.98 2.92 6.58
CA ALA A 15 22.16 3.74 6.81
C ALA A 15 21.91 4.83 7.86
N GLY A 16 20.74 5.48 7.82
CA GLY A 16 20.34 6.49 8.79
C GLY A 16 20.20 5.92 10.21
N VAL A 17 19.49 4.79 10.35
CA VAL A 17 19.35 4.09 11.63
C VAL A 17 20.71 3.62 12.15
N ALA A 18 21.55 3.03 11.30
CA ALA A 18 22.88 2.57 11.67
C ALA A 18 23.78 3.72 12.12
N MET A 19 23.69 4.89 11.46
CA MET A 19 24.38 6.09 11.93
C MET A 19 23.85 6.51 13.30
N ILE A 20 22.54 6.66 13.51
CA ILE A 20 21.98 7.10 14.79
C ILE A 20 22.37 6.14 15.94
N ALA A 21 22.27 4.83 15.71
CA ALA A 21 22.55 3.81 16.73
C ALA A 21 24.06 3.61 16.97
N GLY A 22 24.88 3.75 15.92
CA GLY A 22 26.32 3.49 15.96
C GLY A 22 27.17 4.70 16.32
N PHE A 23 26.62 5.92 16.35
CA PHE A 23 27.39 7.15 16.58
C PHE A 23 27.70 7.37 18.07
N ASN A 24 28.52 6.50 18.65
CA ASN A 24 29.16 6.71 19.95
C ASN A 24 30.64 7.08 19.72
N GLY A 25 30.91 8.36 19.48
CA GLY A 25 32.29 8.89 19.40
C GLY A 25 33.04 8.71 18.07
N ILE A 26 32.39 8.21 17.01
CA ILE A 26 32.94 8.18 15.65
C ILE A 26 32.79 9.58 15.03
N THR A 27 33.69 10.03 14.15
CA THR A 27 33.56 11.32 13.44
C THR A 27 32.86 11.14 12.10
N PHE A 28 32.21 12.18 11.58
CA PHE A 28 31.60 12.13 10.24
C PHE A 28 32.62 11.74 9.17
N LEU A 29 33.85 12.24 9.31
CA LEU A 29 34.94 11.96 8.38
C LEU A 29 35.23 10.46 8.23
N SER A 30 35.08 9.66 9.29
CA SER A 30 35.30 8.21 9.25
C SER A 30 34.29 7.47 8.37
N VAL A 31 33.09 8.01 8.19
CA VAL A 31 32.00 7.40 7.42
C VAL A 31 31.69 8.14 6.11
N ALA A 32 32.24 9.35 5.94
CA ALA A 32 31.97 10.23 4.80
C ALA A 32 32.20 9.54 3.45
N PHE A 33 33.25 8.73 3.32
CA PHE A 33 33.51 8.00 2.07
C PHE A 33 32.38 7.02 1.72
N VAL A 34 31.92 6.23 2.70
CA VAL A 34 30.84 5.25 2.50
C VAL A 34 29.52 5.94 2.19
N ILE A 35 29.19 7.00 2.94
CA ILE A 35 27.98 7.80 2.71
C ILE A 35 28.03 8.51 1.35
N GLY A 36 29.16 9.10 0.99
CA GLY A 36 29.35 9.75 -0.30
C GLY A 36 29.19 8.78 -1.48
N LEU A 37 29.69 7.55 -1.33
CA LEU A 37 29.49 6.48 -2.32
C LEU A 37 28.01 6.07 -2.41
N LEU A 38 27.32 5.94 -1.28
CA LEU A 38 25.88 5.68 -1.25
C LEU A 38 25.10 6.76 -2.03
N PHE A 39 25.43 8.04 -1.81
CA PHE A 39 24.82 9.16 -2.55
C PHE A 39 25.14 9.13 -4.04
N MET A 40 26.39 8.81 -4.41
CA MET A 40 26.78 8.65 -5.82
C MET A 40 25.95 7.59 -6.52
N VAL A 41 25.90 6.39 -5.95
CA VAL A 41 25.15 5.27 -6.52
C VAL A 41 23.68 5.62 -6.60
N ALA A 42 23.09 6.14 -5.53
CA ALA A 42 21.68 6.53 -5.51
C ALA A 42 21.36 7.63 -6.54
N GLY A 43 22.24 8.62 -6.69
CA GLY A 43 22.08 9.69 -7.67
C GLY A 43 22.14 9.18 -9.11
N VAL A 44 23.09 8.29 -9.43
CA VAL A 44 23.16 7.66 -10.76
C VAL A 44 21.90 6.85 -11.05
N LEU A 45 21.46 6.03 -10.10
CA LEU A 45 20.26 5.21 -10.26
C LEU A 45 18.99 6.07 -10.38
N GLY A 46 18.90 7.18 -9.62
CA GLY A 46 17.82 8.17 -9.74
C GLY A 46 17.76 8.81 -11.13
N CYS A 47 18.91 9.23 -11.67
CA CYS A 47 19.01 9.75 -13.04
C CYS A 47 18.64 8.70 -14.10
N MET A 48 19.07 7.44 -13.93
CA MET A 48 18.74 6.35 -14.85
C MET A 48 17.26 6.01 -14.86
N SER A 49 16.56 6.22 -13.74
CA SER A 49 15.11 5.94 -13.61
C SER A 49 14.25 6.68 -14.65
N TYR A 50 14.75 7.79 -15.22
CA TYR A 50 14.08 8.56 -16.27
C TYR A 50 13.91 7.82 -17.60
N LYS A 51 14.93 7.05 -18.02
CA LYS A 51 15.02 6.50 -19.38
C LYS A 51 13.95 5.43 -19.68
N SER A 52 13.25 4.94 -18.67
CA SER A 52 12.22 3.90 -18.77
C SER A 52 10.77 4.42 -18.60
N ASN A 53 10.58 5.71 -18.33
CA ASN A 53 9.26 6.30 -18.04
C ASN A 53 8.94 7.36 -19.12
N ARG A 54 8.89 6.90 -20.38
CA ARG A 54 8.76 7.70 -21.60
C ARG A 54 7.33 8.21 -21.87
N GLU A 55 6.50 8.30 -20.84
CA GLU A 55 5.15 8.87 -20.92
C GLU A 55 5.07 10.09 -20.01
N ASP A 56 4.71 11.19 -20.64
CA ASP A 56 4.74 12.55 -20.14
C ASP A 56 4.11 12.70 -18.76
N SER A 57 4.91 13.08 -17.78
CA SER A 57 4.40 13.65 -16.53
C SER A 57 5.47 14.53 -15.91
N VAL A 58 5.03 15.69 -15.41
CA VAL A 58 5.84 16.69 -14.71
C VAL A 58 6.63 16.06 -13.55
N ASP A 59 6.11 14.97 -12.96
CA ASP A 59 6.75 14.18 -11.92
C ASP A 59 8.05 13.50 -12.35
N SER A 60 8.20 13.13 -13.63
CA SER A 60 9.40 12.44 -14.14
C SER A 60 10.64 13.35 -14.15
N THR A 61 10.49 14.62 -14.57
CA THR A 61 11.58 15.61 -14.56
C THR A 61 12.07 15.87 -13.14
N TRP A 62 11.14 15.92 -12.21
CA TRP A 62 11.40 16.17 -10.81
C TRP A 62 12.21 15.04 -10.14
N VAL A 63 11.97 13.78 -10.51
CA VAL A 63 12.79 12.64 -10.04
C VAL A 63 14.24 12.75 -10.55
N VAL A 64 14.43 13.24 -11.77
CA VAL A 64 15.79 13.45 -12.33
C VAL A 64 16.53 14.55 -11.59
N VAL A 65 15.85 15.67 -11.31
CA VAL A 65 16.45 16.77 -10.52
C VAL A 65 16.90 16.25 -9.16
N ASP A 66 16.06 15.44 -8.51
CA ASP A 66 16.39 14.81 -7.23
C ASP A 66 17.64 13.93 -7.33
N GLY A 67 17.66 12.99 -8.29
CA GLY A 67 18.82 12.12 -8.54
C GLY A 67 20.11 12.89 -8.85
N ALA A 68 20.01 13.95 -9.66
CA ALA A 68 21.14 14.82 -9.98
C ALA A 68 21.65 15.58 -8.74
N THR A 69 20.77 16.11 -7.91
CA THR A 69 21.16 16.78 -6.66
C THR A 69 21.83 15.82 -5.67
N THR A 70 21.27 14.61 -5.50
CA THR A 70 21.86 13.56 -4.65
C THR A 70 23.22 13.13 -5.16
N PHE A 71 23.40 13.03 -6.48
CA PHE A 71 24.70 12.80 -7.09
C PHE A 71 25.67 13.94 -6.73
N VAL A 72 25.33 15.20 -6.98
CA VAL A 72 26.21 16.34 -6.66
C VAL A 72 26.59 16.35 -5.17
N LEU A 73 25.65 16.05 -4.27
CA LEU A 73 25.93 15.95 -2.83
C LEU A 73 26.91 14.82 -2.51
N GLY A 74 26.75 13.64 -3.11
CA GLY A 74 27.71 12.54 -2.95
C GLY A 74 29.11 12.94 -3.37
N PHE A 75 29.23 13.69 -4.47
CA PHE A 75 30.51 14.17 -4.96
C PHE A 75 31.15 15.19 -4.00
N LEU A 76 30.35 16.11 -3.44
CA LEU A 76 30.82 17.08 -2.45
C LEU A 76 31.31 16.41 -1.16
N ILE A 77 30.62 15.34 -0.72
CA ILE A 77 31.01 14.53 0.44
C ILE A 77 32.36 13.84 0.17
N ILE A 78 32.50 13.14 -0.96
CA ILE A 78 33.74 12.42 -1.31
C ILE A 78 34.92 13.38 -1.52
N SER A 79 34.66 14.54 -2.13
CA SER A 79 35.70 15.56 -2.38
C SER A 79 36.18 16.28 -1.12
N ASN A 80 35.68 15.88 0.06
CA ASN A 80 35.95 16.49 1.35
C ASN A 80 35.68 18.01 1.34
N LYS A 81 34.74 18.47 0.51
CA LYS A 81 34.33 19.89 0.47
C LYS A 81 33.40 20.24 1.62
N LEU A 82 32.80 19.24 2.23
CA LEU A 82 32.00 19.33 3.45
C LEU A 82 32.81 18.92 4.69
N ALA A 83 34.15 19.02 4.67
CA ALA A 83 35.03 18.60 5.78
C ALA A 83 34.78 19.33 7.11
N SER A 84 34.13 20.50 7.06
CA SER A 84 33.77 21.24 8.26
C SER A 84 32.55 20.61 8.90
N ASP A 85 32.69 20.19 10.16
CA ASP A 85 31.58 19.69 10.98
C ASP A 85 30.38 20.65 11.04
N ALA A 86 30.60 21.95 10.84
CA ALA A 86 29.54 22.94 10.75
C ALA A 86 28.87 23.00 9.36
N ALA A 87 29.58 22.68 8.28
CA ALA A 87 29.06 22.77 6.93
C ALA A 87 28.15 21.59 6.56
N VAL A 88 28.43 20.39 7.08
CA VAL A 88 27.65 19.18 6.75
C VAL A 88 26.17 19.33 7.09
N PRO A 89 25.77 19.71 8.33
CA PRO A 89 24.36 19.83 8.68
C PRO A 89 23.67 20.96 7.92
N LEU A 90 24.39 22.03 7.59
CA LEU A 90 23.81 23.16 6.85
C LEU A 90 23.47 22.78 5.40
N VAL A 91 24.39 22.11 4.70
CA VAL A 91 24.18 21.72 3.30
C VAL A 91 23.13 20.61 3.19
N LEU A 92 23.21 19.59 4.05
CA LEU A 92 22.22 18.51 4.06
C LEU A 92 20.86 19.00 4.57
N GLY A 93 20.84 19.88 5.56
CA GLY A 93 19.65 20.52 6.10
C GLY A 93 18.94 21.40 5.06
N LEU A 94 19.69 22.16 4.27
CA LEU A 94 19.14 22.93 3.16
C LEU A 94 18.52 22.02 2.10
N TRP A 95 19.23 20.98 1.71
CA TRP A 95 18.76 20.02 0.70
C TRP A 95 17.47 19.32 1.14
N ILE A 96 17.42 18.82 2.38
CA ILE A 96 16.22 18.13 2.88
C ILE A 96 15.05 19.11 3.06
N ALA A 97 15.30 20.36 3.46
CA ALA A 97 14.27 21.40 3.53
C ALA A 97 13.69 21.72 2.14
N ILE A 98 14.53 21.89 1.12
CA ILE A 98 14.09 22.11 -0.27
C ILE A 98 13.24 20.92 -0.74
N THR A 99 13.66 19.70 -0.43
CA THR A 99 12.92 18.47 -0.76
C THR A 99 11.55 18.46 -0.07
N GLY A 100 11.49 18.87 1.20
CA GLY A 100 10.25 19.00 1.96
C GLY A 100 9.29 20.04 1.39
N ILE A 101 9.79 21.24 1.08
CA ILE A 101 9.00 22.30 0.44
C ILE A 101 8.42 21.81 -0.88
N ARG A 102 9.23 21.14 -1.70
CA ARG A 102 8.80 20.58 -2.99
C ARG A 102 7.68 19.54 -2.82
N ASN A 103 7.75 18.70 -1.79
CA ASN A 103 6.69 17.73 -1.49
C ASN A 103 5.42 18.42 -0.97
N LEU A 104 5.55 19.50 -0.21
CA LEU A 104 4.40 20.30 0.19
C LEU A 104 3.73 20.96 -1.03
N THR A 105 4.51 21.51 -1.98
CA THR A 105 3.97 22.04 -3.24
C THR A 105 3.18 20.98 -4.00
N ARG A 106 3.69 19.74 -4.12
CA ARG A 106 2.95 18.63 -4.75
C ARG A 106 1.64 18.30 -4.04
N ALA A 107 1.64 18.32 -2.71
CA ALA A 107 0.41 18.12 -1.96
C ALA A 107 -0.58 19.25 -2.29
N LEU A 108 -0.14 20.51 -2.26
CA LEU A 108 -0.99 21.66 -2.56
C LEU A 108 -1.56 21.65 -3.99
N GLU A 109 -0.79 21.20 -4.98
CA GLU A 109 -1.25 21.03 -6.37
C GLU A 109 -2.43 20.05 -6.52
N LYS A 110 -2.57 19.10 -5.59
CA LYS A 110 -3.66 18.12 -5.55
C LYS A 110 -4.60 18.30 -4.34
N ALA A 111 -4.62 19.50 -3.75
CA ALA A 111 -5.40 19.79 -2.54
C ALA A 111 -6.91 19.61 -2.72
N ASP A 112 -7.40 19.67 -3.96
CA ASP A 112 -8.84 19.57 -4.25
C ASP A 112 -9.40 18.16 -4.03
N VAL A 113 -8.61 17.11 -4.22
CA VAL A 113 -9.06 15.70 -4.14
C VAL A 113 -8.90 15.11 -2.73
N LYS A 114 -7.99 15.67 -1.91
CA LYS A 114 -7.70 15.25 -0.52
C LYS A 114 -7.61 13.73 -0.32
N ASP A 115 -6.97 13.04 -1.26
CA ASP A 115 -6.78 11.59 -1.20
C ASP A 115 -5.56 11.18 -0.35
N SER A 116 -5.27 9.89 -0.31
CA SER A 116 -4.08 9.36 0.38
C SER A 116 -2.76 9.93 -0.18
N TYR A 117 -2.72 10.25 -1.48
CA TYR A 117 -1.57 10.92 -2.11
C TYR A 117 -1.34 12.31 -1.48
N PHE A 118 -2.40 13.11 -1.35
CA PHE A 118 -2.34 14.43 -0.71
C PHE A 118 -1.76 14.36 0.70
N TYR A 119 -2.36 13.53 1.57
CA TYR A 119 -1.93 13.43 2.96
C TYR A 119 -0.53 12.86 3.11
N GLY A 120 -0.15 11.88 2.29
CA GLY A 120 1.20 11.32 2.26
C GLY A 120 2.25 12.39 1.97
N HIS A 121 2.11 13.08 0.82
CA HIS A 121 3.05 14.13 0.43
C HIS A 121 3.08 15.31 1.40
N LEU A 122 1.95 15.63 2.04
CA LEU A 122 1.87 16.69 3.05
C LEU A 122 2.63 16.32 4.33
N VAL A 123 2.39 15.12 4.89
CA VAL A 123 3.06 14.66 6.12
C VAL A 123 4.56 14.52 5.89
N ILE A 124 4.98 13.85 4.82
CA ILE A 124 6.41 13.68 4.56
C ILE A 124 7.07 15.01 4.22
N GLY A 125 6.39 15.89 3.49
CA GLY A 125 6.87 17.24 3.20
C GLY A 125 7.15 18.02 4.49
N LEU A 126 6.19 18.01 5.42
CA LEU A 126 6.33 18.68 6.71
C LEU A 126 7.47 18.10 7.55
N VAL A 127 7.60 16.77 7.62
CA VAL A 127 8.71 16.09 8.33
C VAL A 127 10.06 16.50 7.75
N ASN A 128 10.20 16.56 6.42
CA ASN A 128 11.43 16.98 5.75
C ASN A 128 11.77 18.45 6.04
N VAL A 129 10.78 19.35 6.00
CA VAL A 129 10.99 20.77 6.31
C VAL A 129 11.44 20.95 7.77
N ILE A 130 10.76 20.31 8.72
CA ILE A 130 11.09 20.40 10.14
C ILE A 130 12.49 19.83 10.39
N ALA A 131 12.80 18.66 9.84
CA ALA A 131 14.11 18.03 9.98
C ALA A 131 15.22 18.89 9.39
N GLY A 132 15.01 19.47 8.21
CA GLY A 132 15.98 20.35 7.57
C GLY A 132 16.21 21.64 8.34
N LEU A 133 15.13 22.28 8.78
CA LEU A 133 15.21 23.52 9.56
C LEU A 133 15.89 23.28 10.91
N TYR A 134 15.59 22.16 11.57
CA TYR A 134 16.23 21.76 12.82
C TYR A 134 17.77 21.70 12.71
N MET A 135 18.32 21.26 11.58
CA MET A 135 19.77 21.20 11.38
C MET A 135 20.47 22.56 11.45
N PHE A 136 19.79 23.63 11.04
CA PHE A 136 20.34 24.99 11.14
C PHE A 136 20.41 25.46 12.59
N PHE A 137 19.39 25.14 13.38
CA PHE A 137 19.26 25.56 14.78
C PHE A 137 19.84 24.54 15.77
N ASN A 138 20.57 23.52 15.31
CA ASN A 138 21.09 22.48 16.18
C ASN A 138 21.97 23.04 17.30
N ASN A 139 22.79 24.07 17.02
CA ASN A 139 23.67 24.69 18.03
C ASN A 139 22.90 25.34 19.18
N ASP A 140 21.68 25.82 18.92
CA ASP A 140 20.84 26.56 19.87
C ASP A 140 19.79 25.67 20.55
N LEU A 141 19.47 24.50 19.96
CA LEU A 141 18.43 23.59 20.44
C LEU A 141 19.00 22.41 21.23
N LEU A 142 19.18 21.25 20.59
CA LEU A 142 19.56 19.99 21.28
C LEU A 142 21.06 19.67 21.19
N ARG A 143 21.81 20.44 20.38
CA ARG A 143 23.26 20.32 20.21
C ARG A 143 23.72 18.88 19.93
N LEU A 144 23.00 18.20 19.02
CA LEU A 144 23.30 16.82 18.65
C LEU A 144 24.62 16.74 17.86
N PRO A 145 25.39 15.64 18.00
CA PRO A 145 26.55 15.36 17.19
C PRO A 145 26.21 15.31 15.69
N VAL A 146 27.16 15.77 14.86
CA VAL A 146 26.98 15.86 13.39
C VAL A 146 26.58 14.52 12.77
N GLY A 147 27.14 13.40 13.23
CA GLY A 147 26.74 12.10 12.68
C GLY A 147 25.31 11.69 13.00
N ILE A 148 24.78 12.08 14.16
CA ILE A 148 23.36 11.84 14.47
C ILE A 148 22.49 12.69 13.55
N LEU A 149 22.87 13.94 13.29
CA LEU A 149 22.17 14.80 12.33
C LEU A 149 22.17 14.18 10.94
N VAL A 150 23.34 13.77 10.44
CA VAL A 150 23.45 13.08 9.15
C VAL A 150 22.55 11.84 9.14
N GLY A 151 22.58 11.01 10.20
CA GLY A 151 21.70 9.86 10.32
C GLY A 151 20.21 10.19 10.24
N ILE A 152 19.76 11.26 10.91
CA ILE A 152 18.38 11.77 10.81
C ILE A 152 18.08 12.21 9.37
N CYS A 153 19.00 12.91 8.70
CA CYS A 153 18.84 13.30 7.30
C CYS A 153 18.61 12.09 6.39
N LEU A 154 19.46 11.06 6.52
CA LEU A 154 19.36 9.85 5.69
C LEU A 154 18.06 9.11 5.95
N LEU A 155 17.65 9.02 7.20
CA LEU A 155 16.41 8.37 7.60
C LEU A 155 15.20 9.08 6.99
N VAL A 156 15.11 10.40 7.18
CA VAL A 156 13.99 11.20 6.67
C VAL A 156 13.95 11.21 5.14
N HIS A 157 15.11 11.30 4.48
CA HIS A 157 15.21 11.22 3.03
C HIS A 157 14.86 9.81 2.50
N GLY A 158 15.31 8.75 3.17
CA GLY A 158 14.98 7.37 2.81
C GLY A 158 13.48 7.09 2.90
N LEU A 159 12.82 7.58 3.97
CA LEU A 159 11.37 7.51 4.12
C LEU A 159 10.65 8.29 3.01
N ASN A 160 11.19 9.45 2.61
CA ASN A 160 10.66 10.23 1.50
C ASN A 160 10.67 9.45 0.18
N ILE A 161 11.85 8.94 -0.22
CA ILE A 161 11.97 8.11 -1.44
C ILE A 161 11.04 6.90 -1.37
N PHE A 162 10.97 6.24 -0.21
CA PHE A 162 10.15 5.04 -0.03
C PHE A 162 8.66 5.34 -0.19
N MET A 163 8.15 6.41 0.45
CA MET A 163 6.76 6.81 0.31
C MET A 163 6.44 7.21 -1.13
N VAL A 164 7.27 8.05 -1.75
CA VAL A 164 7.07 8.48 -3.15
C VAL A 164 7.04 7.27 -4.10
N ALA A 165 7.92 6.29 -3.87
CA ALA A 165 7.94 5.05 -4.65
C ALA A 165 6.64 4.22 -4.48
N ILE A 166 6.11 4.11 -3.26
CA ILE A 166 4.83 3.44 -3.00
C ILE A 166 3.67 4.18 -3.67
N THR A 167 3.63 5.50 -3.53
CA THR A 167 2.55 6.32 -4.09
C THR A 167 2.49 6.21 -5.61
N ILE A 168 3.65 6.20 -6.28
CA ILE A 168 3.73 5.94 -7.73
C ILE A 168 3.29 4.50 -8.07
N LEU A 169 3.62 3.52 -7.22
CA LEU A 169 3.22 2.13 -7.41
C LEU A 169 1.71 1.96 -7.32
N VAL A 170 1.05 2.59 -6.34
CA VAL A 170 -0.41 2.55 -6.16
C VAL A 170 -1.12 3.30 -7.28
N ALA A 171 -0.63 4.49 -7.66
CA ALA A 171 -1.22 5.27 -8.76
C ALA A 171 -1.15 4.50 -10.09
N LYS A 172 -0.05 3.77 -10.34
CA LYS A 172 0.06 2.95 -11.54
C LYS A 172 -0.63 1.60 -11.41
N SER A 173 -0.72 0.97 -10.23
CA SER A 173 -1.53 -0.24 -10.07
C SER A 173 -3.02 0.07 -10.22
N GLY A 174 -3.49 1.28 -9.92
CA GLY A 174 -4.83 1.74 -10.32
C GLY A 174 -5.00 1.93 -11.84
N PHE A 175 -3.89 2.04 -12.58
CA PHE A 175 -3.86 2.11 -14.04
C PHE A 175 -3.58 0.73 -14.70
N ILE A 176 -3.03 -0.24 -13.96
CA ILE A 176 -2.73 -1.62 -14.39
C ILE A 176 -3.79 -2.63 -13.90
N MET A 177 -4.53 -2.35 -12.83
CA MET A 177 -5.96 -2.72 -12.68
C MET A 177 -6.78 -1.92 -13.70
N SER A 178 -6.25 -1.91 -14.92
CA SER A 178 -6.83 -1.34 -16.12
C SER A 178 -8.18 -1.99 -16.27
N LYS A 179 -9.16 -1.16 -16.63
CA LYS A 179 -10.46 -1.47 -17.21
C LYS A 179 -10.73 -2.93 -17.61
N GLU A 180 -9.79 -3.64 -18.23
CA GLU A 180 -9.83 -5.08 -18.55
C GLU A 180 -10.03 -6.01 -17.33
N GLU A 181 -9.29 -5.85 -16.23
CA GLU A 181 -9.48 -6.70 -15.03
C GLU A 181 -10.79 -6.38 -14.30
N MET A 182 -11.21 -5.10 -14.27
CA MET A 182 -12.52 -4.71 -13.76
C MET A 182 -13.67 -5.19 -14.65
N LEU A 183 -13.47 -5.23 -15.98
CA LEU A 183 -14.44 -5.78 -16.93
C LEU A 183 -14.48 -7.31 -16.88
N GLU A 184 -13.35 -7.98 -16.67
CA GLU A 184 -13.28 -9.43 -16.54
C GLU A 184 -13.90 -9.89 -15.21
N GLN A 185 -13.66 -9.17 -14.12
CA GLN A 185 -14.32 -9.42 -12.84
C GLN A 185 -15.82 -9.13 -12.93
N ALA A 186 -16.22 -8.01 -13.52
CA ALA A 186 -17.64 -7.72 -13.74
C ALA A 186 -18.31 -8.73 -14.68
N ALA A 187 -17.61 -9.22 -15.71
CA ALA A 187 -18.12 -10.26 -16.60
C ALA A 187 -18.29 -11.61 -15.88
N LYS A 188 -17.31 -12.00 -15.04
CA LYS A 188 -17.41 -13.20 -14.19
C LYS A 188 -18.55 -13.09 -13.18
N GLU A 189 -18.71 -11.94 -12.51
CA GLU A 189 -19.82 -11.69 -11.58
C GLU A 189 -21.19 -11.74 -12.31
N VAL A 190 -21.28 -11.26 -13.55
CA VAL A 190 -22.49 -11.35 -14.39
C VAL A 190 -22.75 -12.80 -14.85
N GLU A 191 -21.71 -13.55 -15.20
CA GLU A 191 -21.82 -14.97 -15.60
C GLU A 191 -22.27 -15.84 -14.43
N GLU A 192 -21.66 -15.66 -13.25
CA GLU A 192 -22.07 -16.34 -12.01
C GLU A 192 -23.51 -15.98 -11.61
N ALA A 193 -23.90 -14.70 -11.72
CA ALA A 193 -25.28 -14.28 -11.48
C ALA A 193 -26.26 -14.88 -12.51
N HIS A 194 -25.85 -15.06 -13.76
CA HIS A 194 -26.68 -15.66 -14.80
C HIS A 194 -26.87 -17.17 -14.60
N GLU A 195 -25.81 -17.88 -14.22
CA GLU A 195 -25.88 -19.30 -13.89
C GLU A 195 -26.71 -19.54 -12.61
N ALA A 196 -26.50 -18.74 -11.56
CA ALA A 196 -27.33 -18.78 -10.37
C ALA A 196 -28.82 -18.51 -10.68
N ALA A 197 -29.11 -17.58 -11.60
CA ALA A 197 -30.48 -17.31 -12.04
C ALA A 197 -31.09 -18.48 -12.84
N LYS A 198 -30.33 -19.16 -13.70
CA LYS A 198 -30.82 -20.35 -14.44
C LYS A 198 -31.14 -21.50 -13.50
N GLU A 199 -30.26 -21.77 -12.54
CA GLU A 199 -30.49 -22.79 -11.52
C GLU A 199 -31.73 -22.46 -10.68
N ALA A 200 -31.89 -21.21 -10.24
CA ALA A 200 -33.08 -20.77 -9.53
C ALA A 200 -34.36 -20.90 -10.38
N ILE A 201 -34.32 -20.59 -11.67
CA ILE A 201 -35.47 -20.76 -12.59
C ILE A 201 -35.80 -22.25 -12.79
N LYS A 202 -34.79 -23.12 -12.85
CA LYS A 202 -34.98 -24.57 -12.96
C LYS A 202 -35.65 -25.13 -11.70
N VAL A 203 -35.14 -24.77 -10.52
CA VAL A 203 -35.73 -25.14 -9.22
C VAL A 203 -37.16 -24.60 -9.10
N LEU A 204 -37.43 -23.37 -9.57
CA LEU A 204 -38.79 -22.82 -9.62
C LEU A 204 -39.72 -23.58 -10.57
N LYS A 205 -39.23 -24.04 -11.74
CA LYS A 205 -40.00 -24.85 -12.68
C LYS A 205 -40.31 -26.23 -12.11
N GLU A 206 -39.33 -26.87 -11.47
CA GLU A 206 -39.50 -28.16 -10.81
C GLU A 206 -40.48 -28.02 -9.63
N ALA A 207 -40.31 -27.02 -8.77
CA ALA A 207 -41.24 -26.72 -7.68
C ALA A 207 -42.65 -26.40 -8.20
N LYS A 208 -42.77 -25.66 -9.31
CA LYS A 208 -44.07 -25.37 -9.93
C LYS A 208 -44.71 -26.62 -10.54
N ALA A 209 -43.93 -27.50 -11.17
CA ALA A 209 -44.40 -28.78 -11.67
C ALA A 209 -44.82 -29.72 -10.53
N THR A 210 -44.08 -29.75 -9.41
CA THR A 210 -44.48 -30.50 -8.21
C THR A 210 -45.75 -29.92 -7.59
N VAL A 211 -45.89 -28.60 -7.54
CA VAL A 211 -47.13 -27.94 -7.06
C VAL A 211 -48.30 -28.18 -8.01
N GLU A 212 -48.08 -28.26 -9.32
CA GLU A 212 -49.09 -28.56 -10.34
C GLU A 212 -49.53 -30.03 -10.25
N VAL A 213 -48.60 -30.96 -10.04
CA VAL A 213 -48.90 -32.38 -9.74
C VAL A 213 -49.66 -32.55 -8.42
N ILE A 214 -49.30 -31.79 -7.38
CA ILE A 214 -50.03 -31.80 -6.10
C ILE A 214 -51.45 -31.21 -6.27
N LYS A 215 -51.63 -30.22 -7.15
CA LYS A 215 -52.95 -29.65 -7.49
C LYS A 215 -53.80 -30.55 -8.38
N GLU A 216 -53.19 -31.35 -9.26
CA GLU A 216 -53.88 -32.34 -10.10
C GLU A 216 -54.17 -33.64 -9.35
N THR A 217 -53.61 -33.83 -8.15
CA THR A 217 -54.01 -34.92 -7.24
C THR A 217 -55.35 -34.52 -6.62
N PRO A 218 -56.46 -35.21 -6.92
CA PRO A 218 -57.79 -34.83 -6.41
C PRO A 218 -57.84 -34.94 -4.89
N GLU A 219 -58.45 -33.95 -4.21
CA GLU A 219 -58.73 -33.93 -2.76
C GLU A 219 -59.66 -35.08 -2.30
N GLU A 220 -60.10 -35.98 -3.18
CA GLU A 220 -61.09 -37.04 -2.88
C GLU A 220 -60.53 -38.33 -2.23
N GLU A 221 -59.22 -38.59 -2.22
CA GLU A 221 -58.68 -39.79 -1.54
C GLU A 221 -58.07 -39.52 -0.14
N LEU A 222 -57.99 -38.26 0.31
CA LEU A 222 -57.48 -37.94 1.65
C LEU A 222 -58.57 -38.00 2.75
N ASP A 223 -59.85 -37.90 2.37
CA ASP A 223 -60.99 -37.89 3.30
C ASP A 223 -61.58 -39.27 3.62
N ALA A 224 -61.14 -40.35 2.95
CA ALA A 224 -61.58 -41.72 3.25
C ALA A 224 -60.80 -42.39 4.40
N ALA A 225 -59.65 -41.84 4.82
CA ALA A 225 -58.79 -42.46 5.84
C ALA A 225 -58.84 -41.78 7.23
N LEU A 226 -59.50 -40.63 7.38
CA LEU A 226 -59.36 -39.78 8.58
C LEU A 226 -60.65 -39.36 9.31
N ALA A 227 -61.84 -39.90 8.96
CA ALA A 227 -63.03 -39.69 9.79
C ALA A 227 -63.08 -40.65 11.00
N PRO A 228 -63.14 -40.17 12.26
CA PRO A 228 -63.22 -41.04 13.44
C PRO A 228 -64.66 -41.29 13.94
N LYS A 229 -64.94 -42.59 14.22
CA LYS A 229 -65.81 -43.21 15.27
C LYS A 229 -67.35 -43.13 15.15
N PRO A 230 -68.12 -44.15 15.63
CA PRO A 230 -68.35 -44.46 17.07
C PRO A 230 -68.12 -45.94 17.45
N THR A 231 -67.32 -46.26 18.47
CA THR A 231 -67.71 -46.69 19.85
C THR A 231 -68.64 -47.91 19.99
N GLU A 232 -68.22 -48.80 20.90
CA GLU A 232 -68.99 -49.82 21.64
C GLU A 232 -69.40 -51.12 20.93
N ASN A 233 -68.60 -52.19 21.09
CA ASN A 233 -68.79 -53.16 22.19
C ASN A 233 -67.80 -54.34 22.07
N LYS A 234 -67.14 -54.65 23.19
CA LYS A 234 -66.51 -55.95 23.51
C LYS A 234 -67.61 -57.03 23.71
N PRO A 235 -67.30 -58.31 23.98
CA PRO A 235 -66.16 -59.18 23.58
C PRO A 235 -66.63 -60.61 23.20
N ALA A 236 -65.77 -61.44 22.62
CA ALA A 236 -65.78 -62.91 22.78
C ALA A 236 -64.45 -63.43 22.19
N GLU A 237 -63.57 -64.04 23.00
CA GLU A 237 -63.36 -65.50 23.01
C GLU A 237 -62.76 -66.01 21.69
N ALA A 238 -61.72 -66.82 21.64
CA ALA A 238 -60.91 -67.54 22.61
C ALA A 238 -59.70 -68.07 21.81
N SER A 239 -58.75 -68.67 22.53
CA SER A 239 -57.93 -69.84 22.09
C SER A 239 -57.21 -69.68 20.74
N ALA A 240 -55.89 -69.75 20.66
CA ALA A 240 -55.03 -70.87 21.04
C ALA A 240 -53.73 -70.58 20.27
N GLU A 241 -52.54 -70.71 20.86
CA GLU A 241 -51.70 -71.91 20.63
C GLU A 241 -51.23 -71.96 19.16
N GLU A 242 -49.95 -72.00 18.81
CA GLU A 242 -48.91 -72.78 19.44
C GLU A 242 -47.57 -72.51 18.74
N ASN A 243 -46.54 -72.45 19.58
CA ASN A 243 -45.13 -72.81 19.43
C ASN A 243 -44.48 -73.11 18.06
N LYS A 244 -43.19 -72.72 18.10
CA LYS A 244 -41.97 -73.44 17.68
C LYS A 244 -41.49 -73.30 16.24
#